data_AF-A0A4Q3ETE1-F1
#
_entry.id   AF-A0A4Q3ETE1-F1
#
_cell.length_a   1.000
_cell.length_b   1.000
_cell.length_c   1.000
_cell.angle_alpha   90.00
_cell.angle_beta   90.00
_cell.angle_gamma   90.00
#
_symmetry.space_group_name_H-M   'P 1'
#
loop_
_entity.id
_entity.type
_entity.pdbx_description
1 polymer ?
#
loop_
_entity_poly.entity_id
_entity_poly.type
_entity_poly.pdbx_seq_one_letter_code
_entity_poly.pdbx_strand_id
1 'polypeptide(L)' 'MKRLILIAFTAASVGIFGCQNINGQNKTAANQPKRKIVKSNAEWKKELSPTAYEIMVEKGTEAPYKNAYYNNHQKGIYV' A
#
# COMPACT_ATOMS: atom_id res chain seq x y z
N MET A 1 -38.21 43.41 16.45
CA MET A 1 -38.59 42.17 17.17
C MET A 1 -38.97 40.99 16.26
N LYS A 2 -39.38 41.19 14.99
CA LYS A 2 -39.75 40.07 14.09
C LYS A 2 -38.55 39.41 13.37
N ARG A 3 -37.46 40.14 13.14
CA ARG A 3 -36.22 39.63 12.52
C ARG A 3 -35.36 38.77 13.46
N LEU A 4 -35.44 39.01 14.77
CA LEU A 4 -34.78 38.17 15.79
C LEU A 4 -35.44 36.79 15.92
N ILE A 5 -36.75 36.69 15.68
CA ILE A 5 -37.51 35.42 15.70
C ILE A 5 -37.21 34.57 14.45
N LEU A 6 -36.94 35.21 13.30
CA LEU A 6 -36.59 34.53 12.04
C LEU A 6 -35.17 33.91 12.04
N ILE A 7 -34.23 34.48 12.80
CA ILE A 7 -32.87 33.94 12.93
C ILE A 7 -32.86 32.72 13.87
N ALA A 8 -33.73 32.70 14.89
CA ALA A 8 -33.89 31.54 15.78
C ALA A 8 -34.47 30.30 15.06
N PHE A 9 -35.36 30.50 14.08
CA PHE A 9 -35.95 29.39 13.32
C PHE A 9 -35.00 28.81 12.25
N THR A 10 -34.05 29.58 11.73
CA THR A 10 -33.08 29.11 10.74
C THR A 10 -31.87 28.41 11.36
N ALA A 11 -31.55 28.69 12.63
CA ALA A 11 -30.53 27.97 13.37
C ALA A 11 -30.96 26.54 13.79
N ALA A 12 -32.26 26.25 13.79
CA ALA A 12 -32.81 24.95 14.20
C ALA A 12 -32.74 23.86 13.10
N SER A 13 -32.55 24.21 11.82
CA SER A 13 -32.48 23.23 10.73
C SER A 13 -31.07 22.72 10.43
N VAL A 14 -30.02 23.38 10.93
CA VAL A 14 -28.62 22.97 10.70
C VAL A 14 -28.15 21.92 11.73
N GLY A 15 -28.88 21.74 12.84
CA GLY A 15 -28.51 20.81 13.91
C GLY A 15 -28.84 19.33 13.68
N ILE A 16 -29.62 18.98 12.65
CA ILE A 16 -30.12 17.61 12.45
C ILE A 16 -29.26 16.80 11.45
N PHE A 17 -28.33 17.44 10.73
CA PHE A 17 -27.38 16.73 9.84
C PHE A 17 -26.03 16.38 10.49
N GLY A 18 -25.82 16.78 11.75
CA GLY A 18 -24.54 16.64 12.44
C GLY A 18 -24.49 15.51 13.46
N CYS A 19 -24.77 14.26 13.05
CA CYS A 19 -24.28 13.05 13.72
C CYS A 19 -24.63 11.81 12.89
N GLN A 20 -23.97 11.66 11.74
CA GLN A 20 -23.81 10.31 11.15
C GLN A 20 -22.70 9.60 11.93
N ASN A 21 -23.14 8.77 12.89
CA ASN A 21 -22.58 7.47 13.25
C ASN A 21 -21.07 7.29 12.97
N ILE A 22 -20.21 7.61 13.93
CA ILE A 22 -18.80 7.19 13.91
C ILE A 22 -18.74 5.74 14.40
N ASN A 23 -19.27 4.81 13.60
CA ASN A 23 -18.90 3.41 13.73
C ASN A 23 -17.49 3.25 13.13
N GLY A 24 -16.49 3.67 13.92
CA GLY A 24 -15.07 3.49 13.64
C GLY A 24 -14.64 2.05 13.86
N GLN A 25 -15.21 1.11 13.11
CA GLN A 25 -14.72 -0.26 13.00
C GLN A 25 -14.73 -0.72 11.55
N ASN A 26 -13.84 -0.16 10.73
CA ASN A 26 -13.37 -0.84 9.53
C ASN A 26 -11.96 -1.37 9.79
N LYS A 27 -11.86 -2.38 10.69
CA LYS A 27 -10.72 -3.29 10.71
C LYS A 27 -10.95 -4.38 9.66
N THR A 28 -10.79 -4.04 8.39
CA THR A 28 -10.79 -5.02 7.29
C THR A 28 -9.57 -4.82 6.41
N ALA A 29 -8.38 -4.99 6.98
CA ALA A 29 -7.15 -5.12 6.19
C ALA A 29 -6.06 -5.99 6.85
N ALA A 30 -6.42 -6.92 7.74
CA ALA A 30 -5.44 -7.77 8.43
C ALA A 30 -5.71 -9.28 8.28
N ASN A 31 -6.39 -9.70 7.21
CA ASN A 31 -6.44 -11.12 6.86
C ASN A 31 -6.65 -11.33 5.36
N GLN A 32 -5.80 -10.72 4.54
CA GLN A 32 -5.54 -11.29 3.22
C GLN A 32 -4.46 -12.35 3.44
N PRO A 33 -4.72 -13.65 3.23
CA PRO A 33 -3.61 -14.59 3.17
C PRO A 33 -2.69 -14.07 2.08
N LYS A 34 -1.47 -13.62 2.45
CA LYS A 34 -0.43 -13.30 1.47
C LYS A 34 -0.29 -14.55 0.63
N ARG A 35 -0.84 -14.54 -0.59
CA ARG A 35 -0.74 -15.67 -1.51
C ARG A 35 0.74 -15.93 -1.66
N LYS A 36 1.19 -17.06 -1.12
CA LYS A 36 2.57 -17.51 -1.30
C LYS A 36 2.69 -17.76 -2.80
N ILE A 37 3.48 -16.95 -3.48
CA ILE A 37 3.73 -17.14 -4.90
C ILE A 37 4.54 -18.43 -5.00
N VAL A 38 3.88 -19.52 -5.41
CA VAL A 38 4.52 -20.81 -5.65
C VAL A 38 4.67 -20.95 -7.16
N LYS A 39 5.78 -20.41 -7.69
CA LYS A 39 6.22 -20.63 -9.07
C LYS A 39 7.20 -21.80 -9.09
N SER A 40 7.14 -22.59 -10.17
CA SER A 40 8.12 -23.64 -10.47
C SER A 40 9.46 -23.05 -10.92
N ASN A 41 10.51 -23.86 -10.85
CA ASN A 41 11.84 -23.46 -11.36
C ASN A 41 11.81 -23.10 -12.84
N ALA A 42 10.99 -23.79 -13.65
CA ALA A 42 10.87 -23.52 -15.08
C ALA A 42 10.20 -22.17 -15.36
N GLU A 43 9.21 -21.78 -14.54
CA GLU A 43 8.59 -20.45 -14.63
C GLU A 43 9.58 -19.37 -14.21
N TRP A 44 10.32 -19.57 -13.13
CA TRP A 44 11.34 -18.62 -12.68
C TRP A 44 12.46 -18.42 -13.70
N LYS A 45 12.96 -19.48 -14.33
CA LYS A 45 13.99 -19.40 -15.39
C LYS A 45 13.51 -18.68 -16.66
N LYS A 46 12.20 -18.58 -16.89
CA LYS A 46 11.62 -17.82 -18.01
C LYS A 46 11.50 -16.33 -17.71
N GLU A 47 11.24 -15.96 -16.46
CA GLU A 47 11.02 -14.56 -16.06
C GLU A 47 12.31 -13.85 -15.63
N LEU A 48 13.23 -14.57 -14.99
CA LEU A 48 14.45 -14.00 -14.43
C LEU A 48 15.62 -14.14 -15.41
N SER A 49 16.55 -13.20 -15.33
CA SER A 49 17.87 -13.40 -15.93
C SER A 49 18.59 -14.56 -15.24
N PRO A 50 19.57 -15.22 -15.90
CA PRO A 50 20.30 -16.34 -15.30
C PRO A 50 20.89 -16.00 -13.92
N THR A 51 21.55 -14.84 -13.79
CA THR A 51 22.15 -14.37 -12.54
C THR A 51 21.09 -14.07 -11.47
N ALA A 52 19.97 -13.45 -11.83
CA ALA A 52 18.89 -13.18 -10.87
C ALA A 52 18.25 -14.49 -10.37
N TYR A 53 18.07 -15.48 -11.24
CA TYR A 53 17.57 -16.81 -10.85
C TYR A 53 18.53 -17.50 -9.87
N GLU A 54 19.82 -17.53 -10.18
CA GLU A 54 20.85 -18.12 -9.32
C GLU A 54 20.82 -17.49 -7.91
N ILE A 55 20.77 -16.17 -7.82
CA ILE A 55 20.78 -15.45 -6.54
C ILE A 55 19.46 -15.58 -5.79
N MET A 56 18.33 -15.28 -6.44
CA MET A 56 17.02 -15.17 -5.78
C MET A 56 16.38 -16.53 -5.47
N VAL A 57 16.64 -17.55 -6.30
CA VAL A 57 15.99 -18.87 -6.20
C VAL A 57 16.96 -19.94 -5.71
N GLU A 58 18.18 -19.99 -6.28
CA GLU A 58 19.19 -21.00 -5.92
C GLU A 58 20.06 -20.59 -4.73
N LYS A 59 19.78 -19.41 -4.13
CA LYS A 59 20.52 -18.86 -2.97
C LYS A 59 22.00 -18.59 -3.27
N GLY A 60 22.30 -18.30 -4.54
CA GLY A 60 23.62 -17.84 -4.95
C GLY A 60 23.96 -16.47 -4.36
N THR A 61 25.23 -16.10 -4.46
CA THR A 61 25.74 -14.78 -4.06
C THR A 61 26.52 -14.20 -5.21
N GLU A 62 26.22 -12.96 -5.59
CA GLU A 62 26.99 -12.27 -6.63
C GLU A 62 28.42 -11.98 -6.19
N ALA A 63 29.30 -11.80 -7.19
CA ALA A 63 30.66 -11.36 -6.90
C ALA A 63 30.68 -9.94 -6.29
N PRO A 64 31.67 -9.63 -5.43
CA PRO A 64 31.79 -8.31 -4.83
C PRO A 64 31.80 -7.19 -5.88
N TYR A 65 31.01 -6.15 -5.65
CA TYR A 65 30.95 -4.94 -6.49
C TYR A 65 30.57 -5.18 -7.96
N LYS A 66 29.97 -6.34 -8.28
CA LYS A 66 29.64 -6.77 -9.65
C LYS A 66 28.13 -6.70 -9.95
N ASN A 67 27.44 -5.69 -9.43
CA ASN A 67 26.02 -5.45 -9.71
C ASN A 67 25.78 -4.02 -10.21
N ALA A 68 24.63 -3.81 -10.85
CA ALA A 68 24.28 -2.53 -11.48
C ALA A 68 24.11 -1.37 -10.48
N TYR A 69 23.91 -1.68 -9.20
CA TYR A 69 23.56 -0.73 -8.16
C TYR A 69 24.66 -0.50 -7.11
N TYR A 70 25.81 -1.18 -7.21
CA TYR A 70 26.84 -1.16 -6.15
C TYR A 70 27.32 0.28 -5.83
N ASN A 71 27.36 1.15 -6.84
CA ASN A 71 27.77 2.56 -6.74
C ASN A 71 26.67 3.50 -7.23
N ASN A 72 25.40 3.12 -7.08
CA ASN A 72 24.28 3.96 -7.50
C ASN A 72 23.92 4.97 -6.40
N HIS A 73 24.02 6.27 -6.71
CA HIS A 73 23.69 7.39 -5.79
C HIS A 73 22.44 8.17 -6.22
N GLN A 74 21.69 7.66 -7.20
CA GLN A 74 20.49 8.32 -7.70
C GLN A 74 19.33 8.19 -6.69
N LYS A 75 18.46 9.21 -6.62
CA LYS A 75 17.23 9.15 -5.81
C LYS A 75 16.21 8.22 -6.46
N GLY A 76 15.59 7.33 -5.68
CA GLY A 76 14.59 6.40 -6.19
C GLY A 76 14.15 5.37 -5.15
N ILE A 77 13.39 4.37 -5.60
CA ILE A 77 12.91 3.23 -4.79
C ILE A 77 13.37 1.94 -5.46
N TYR A 78 13.92 1.01 -4.68
CA TYR A 78 14.20 -0.37 -5.08
C TYR A 78 12.99 -1.23 -4.76
N VAL A 79 12.55 -2.06 -5.71
CA VAL A 79 11.35 -2.91 -5.62
C VAL A 79 11.73 -4.36 -5.71
#